data_AF-A0A0F2NEJ3-F1
#
_entry.id   AF-A0A0F2NEJ3-F1
#
_cell.length_a   1.000
_cell.length_b   1.000
_cell.length_c   1.000
_cell.angle_alpha   90.00
_cell.angle_beta   90.00
_cell.angle_gamma   90.00
#
_symmetry.space_group_name_H-M   'P 1'
#
loop_
_entity.id
_entity.type
_entity.pdbx_description
1 polymer ?
#
loop_
_entity_poly.entity_id
_entity_poly.type
_entity_poly.pdbx_seq_one_letter_code
_entity_poly.pdbx_strand_id
1 'polypeptide(L)'
;MFWAICFSLFLLMGCVEKSANLETIYKTNDNNIFRDTFSIRDKTIPLPLGEWKIISSGFDADKFFYVVLIQEHPGKIFSYVSVQVDSIQLNREYGYFKDKDLERSDMLRVFKHKNVQGEPLDGWFINNFIPTFTAKDSSPQYIKDASSYIASHKLIISDDMILVSHLLTGSHPYKKRLLRARYVYNPEAAGFSPSPKSSWSTSEWNAVRFNTDSQKVAYINELVEKHTSIHEQIKAGFHRE
;
A
#
# COMPACT_ATOMS: atom_id res chain seq x y z
N MET A 1 11.14 -7.52 66.66
CA MET A 1 11.84 -7.07 65.44
C MET A 1 11.71 -8.19 64.41
N PHE A 2 10.64 -8.20 63.62
CA PHE A 2 10.42 -9.17 62.54
C PHE A 2 9.80 -8.40 61.37
N TRP A 3 10.49 -8.43 60.24
CA TRP A 3 10.18 -7.68 59.04
C TRP A 3 8.97 -8.29 58.32
N ALA A 4 7.98 -7.45 58.01
CA ALA A 4 6.87 -7.77 57.13
C ALA A 4 7.32 -7.58 55.67
N ILE A 5 7.42 -8.67 54.91
CA ILE A 5 7.63 -8.63 53.46
C ILE A 5 6.26 -8.40 52.81
N CYS A 6 5.95 -7.14 52.52
CA CYS A 6 4.87 -6.77 51.61
C CYS A 6 5.28 -7.17 50.19
N PHE A 7 4.83 -8.34 49.74
CA PHE A 7 4.93 -8.75 48.35
C PHE A 7 3.86 -8.00 47.55
N SER A 8 4.22 -6.82 47.04
CA SER A 8 3.39 -6.03 46.14
C SER A 8 3.15 -6.83 44.86
N LEU A 9 1.96 -7.43 44.75
CA LEU A 9 1.41 -7.93 43.50
C LEU A 9 1.20 -6.73 42.56
N PHE A 10 2.25 -6.33 41.83
CA PHE A 10 2.07 -5.54 40.62
C PHE A 10 1.40 -6.46 39.61
N LEU A 11 0.06 -6.41 39.58
CA LEU A 11 -0.73 -6.83 38.45
C LEU A 11 -0.24 -6.01 37.26
N LEU A 12 0.70 -6.60 36.50
CA LEU A 12 0.92 -6.27 35.11
C LEU A 12 -0.43 -6.50 34.43
N MET A 13 -1.26 -5.45 34.38
CA MET A 13 -2.25 -5.31 33.33
C MET A 13 -1.43 -5.21 32.05
N GLY A 14 -1.01 -6.36 31.53
CA GLY A 14 -0.56 -6.45 30.16
C GLY A 14 -1.65 -5.80 29.35
N CYS A 15 -1.29 -4.77 28.59
CA CYS A 15 -2.12 -4.26 27.51
C CYS A 15 -2.53 -5.50 26.71
N VAL A 16 -3.75 -5.98 26.93
CA VAL A 16 -4.41 -6.90 26.01
C VAL A 16 -4.49 -6.05 24.76
N GLU A 17 -3.52 -6.25 23.88
CA GLU A 17 -3.50 -5.68 22.54
C GLU A 17 -4.89 -5.99 22.00
N LYS A 18 -5.75 -4.97 21.90
CA LYS A 18 -7.08 -5.10 21.34
C LYS A 18 -6.84 -5.52 19.89
N SER A 19 -6.75 -6.83 19.67
CA SER A 19 -6.84 -7.48 18.38
C SER A 19 -8.29 -7.39 17.93
N ALA A 20 -8.80 -6.16 17.87
CA ALA A 20 -10.05 -5.88 17.22
C ALA A 20 -9.94 -6.44 15.80
N ASN A 21 -10.96 -7.19 15.40
CA ASN A 21 -11.00 -7.78 14.07
C ASN A 21 -10.81 -6.66 13.05
N LEU A 22 -9.71 -6.70 12.29
CA LEU A 22 -9.32 -5.65 11.35
C LEU A 22 -10.41 -5.39 10.31
N GLU A 23 -11.17 -6.42 9.91
CA GLU A 23 -12.31 -6.29 9.01
C GLU A 23 -13.44 -5.44 9.61
N THR A 24 -13.58 -5.44 10.95
CA THR A 24 -14.57 -4.60 11.64
C THR A 24 -14.10 -3.15 11.73
N ILE A 25 -12.80 -2.92 11.94
CA ILE A 25 -12.22 -1.57 12.04
C ILE A 25 -12.22 -0.88 10.67
N TYR A 26 -11.82 -1.60 9.63
CA TYR A 26 -11.62 -1.05 8.28
C TYR A 26 -12.78 -1.37 7.33
N LYS A 27 -13.99 -1.48 7.89
CA LYS A 27 -15.21 -1.64 7.08
C LYS A 27 -15.42 -0.41 6.20
N THR A 28 -15.98 -0.64 5.01
CA THR A 28 -16.36 0.42 4.09
C THR A 28 -17.37 1.37 4.74
N ASN A 29 -17.06 2.66 4.69
CA ASN A 29 -17.94 3.71 5.18
C ASN A 29 -17.58 5.01 4.46
N ASP A 30 -18.48 5.50 3.62
CA ASP A 30 -18.26 6.68 2.78
C ASP A 30 -18.08 7.98 3.60
N ASN A 31 -18.45 7.95 4.88
CA ASN A 31 -18.28 9.06 5.80
C ASN A 31 -16.88 9.12 6.44
N ASN A 32 -16.09 8.03 6.35
CA ASN A 32 -14.75 7.98 6.92
C ASN A 32 -13.74 8.52 5.89
N ILE A 33 -13.39 9.80 6.04
CA ILE A 33 -12.45 10.51 5.16
C ILE A 33 -11.08 10.64 5.83
N PHE A 34 -10.03 10.27 5.10
CA PHE A 34 -8.62 10.40 5.47
C PHE A 34 -7.96 11.46 4.59
N ARG A 35 -7.02 12.26 5.12
CA ARG A 35 -6.37 13.36 4.38
C ARG A 35 -4.84 13.30 4.37
N ASP A 36 -4.23 13.18 5.54
CA ASP A 36 -2.76 13.26 5.64
C ASP A 36 -2.10 11.90 5.82
N THR A 37 -2.72 11.04 6.62
CA THR A 37 -2.18 9.73 6.96
C THR A 37 -3.30 8.70 7.11
N PHE A 38 -2.94 7.45 6.89
CA PHE A 38 -3.73 6.28 7.19
C PHE A 38 -2.96 5.38 8.16
N SER A 39 -3.58 5.00 9.28
CA SER A 39 -2.96 4.13 10.27
C SER A 39 -3.60 2.75 10.25
N ILE A 40 -2.75 1.73 10.18
CA ILE A 40 -3.14 0.34 10.36
C ILE A 40 -2.23 -0.36 11.36
N ARG A 41 -2.86 -0.81 12.46
CA ARG A 41 -2.14 -1.27 13.66
C ARG A 41 -1.18 -0.20 14.16
N ASP A 42 0.10 -0.55 14.25
CA ASP A 42 1.22 0.27 14.67
C ASP A 42 1.93 0.95 13.49
N LYS A 43 1.36 0.90 12.28
CA LYS A 43 1.95 1.46 11.06
C LYS A 43 1.20 2.71 10.64
N THR A 44 1.95 3.73 10.22
CA THR A 44 1.41 4.96 9.64
C THR A 44 1.88 5.10 8.20
N ILE A 45 0.92 5.27 7.30
CA ILE A 45 1.12 5.39 5.86
C ILE A 45 0.72 6.83 5.47
N PRO A 46 1.66 7.67 5.00
CA PRO A 46 1.32 8.99 4.47
C PRO A 46 0.38 8.88 3.28
N LEU A 47 -0.61 9.75 3.18
CA LEU A 47 -1.49 9.83 2.02
C LEU A 47 -1.11 11.03 1.15
N PRO A 48 -1.21 10.92 -0.19
CA PRO A 48 -1.14 12.10 -1.04
C PRO A 48 -2.24 13.10 -0.67
N LEU A 49 -2.02 14.38 -0.99
CA LEU A 49 -3.02 15.41 -0.76
C LEU A 49 -4.38 15.06 -1.36
N GLY A 50 -5.43 15.25 -0.57
CA GLY A 50 -6.82 15.05 -0.97
C GLY A 50 -7.62 14.27 0.05
N GLU A 51 -8.82 13.87 -0.34
CA GLU A 51 -9.74 13.10 0.49
C GLU A 51 -9.76 11.65 0.04
N TRP A 52 -9.43 10.76 0.96
CA TRP A 52 -9.34 9.33 0.73
C TRP A 52 -10.43 8.60 1.51
N LYS A 53 -11.05 7.60 0.89
CA LYS A 53 -12.09 6.77 1.52
C LYS A 53 -11.76 5.29 1.38
N ILE A 54 -12.04 4.49 2.39
CA ILE A 54 -11.88 3.03 2.31
C ILE A 54 -13.00 2.44 1.47
N ILE A 55 -12.66 1.78 0.37
CA ILE A 55 -13.61 1.12 -0.54
C ILE A 55 -13.63 -0.40 -0.41
N SER A 56 -12.62 -0.97 0.23
CA SER A 56 -12.60 -2.39 0.58
C SER A 56 -11.53 -2.67 1.62
N SER A 57 -11.72 -3.75 2.36
CA SER A 57 -10.67 -4.38 3.15
C SER A 57 -10.96 -5.87 3.30
N GLY A 58 -9.94 -6.66 3.63
CA GLY A 58 -10.12 -8.09 3.86
C GLY A 58 -8.84 -8.89 3.71
N PHE A 59 -8.94 -10.19 3.96
CA PHE A 59 -7.82 -11.10 3.82
C PHE A 59 -7.75 -11.74 2.42
N ASP A 60 -6.53 -12.04 1.97
CA ASP A 60 -6.30 -12.96 0.85
C ASP A 60 -6.10 -14.40 1.33
N ALA A 61 -5.86 -15.32 0.38
CA ALA A 61 -5.60 -16.73 0.67
C ALA A 61 -4.30 -16.95 1.47
N ASP A 62 -3.33 -16.04 1.34
CA ASP A 62 -2.04 -16.08 2.04
C ASP A 62 -2.11 -15.39 3.42
N LYS A 63 -3.32 -15.02 3.87
CA LYS A 63 -3.59 -14.35 5.15
C LYS A 63 -2.90 -13.01 5.29
N PHE A 64 -2.66 -12.29 4.20
CA PHE A 64 -2.37 -10.87 4.24
C PHE A 64 -3.67 -10.08 4.33
N PHE A 65 -3.67 -9.03 5.13
CA PHE A 65 -4.79 -8.11 5.21
C PHE A 65 -4.55 -6.92 4.29
N TYR A 66 -5.56 -6.60 3.50
CA TYR A 66 -5.56 -5.48 2.56
C TYR A 66 -6.56 -4.43 3.01
N VAL A 67 -6.21 -3.16 2.79
CA VAL A 67 -7.13 -2.03 2.79
C VAL A 67 -6.91 -1.24 1.51
N VAL A 68 -7.98 -0.97 0.78
CA VAL A 68 -7.94 -0.15 -0.43
C VAL A 68 -8.65 1.16 -0.15
N LEU A 69 -7.92 2.26 -0.29
CA LEU A 69 -8.43 3.61 -0.23
C LEU A 69 -8.52 4.19 -1.64
N ILE A 70 -9.55 4.99 -1.90
CA ILE A 70 -9.74 5.70 -3.17
C ILE A 70 -9.75 7.21 -2.96
N GLN A 71 -9.23 7.93 -3.95
CA GLN A 71 -9.42 9.36 -4.13
C GLN A 71 -10.13 9.57 -5.47
N GLU A 72 -11.34 10.13 -5.42
CA GLU A 72 -12.11 10.47 -6.61
C GLU A 72 -11.73 11.88 -7.10
N HIS A 73 -11.67 12.05 -8.42
CA HIS A 73 -11.33 13.31 -9.08
C HIS A 73 -12.47 13.76 -10.00
N PRO A 74 -12.47 15.04 -10.47
CA PRO A 74 -13.40 15.49 -11.50
C PRO A 74 -13.40 14.57 -12.72
N GLY A 75 -14.58 14.34 -13.31
CA GLY A 75 -14.73 13.41 -14.44
C GLY A 75 -14.86 11.93 -14.05
N LYS A 76 -15.03 11.61 -12.76
CA LYS A 76 -15.19 10.24 -12.23
C LYS A 76 -13.98 9.33 -12.41
N ILE A 77 -12.82 9.89 -12.72
CA ILE A 77 -11.55 9.18 -12.64
C ILE A 77 -11.11 9.10 -11.18
N PHE A 78 -10.19 8.20 -10.87
CA PHE A 78 -9.73 7.99 -9.50
C PHE A 78 -8.27 7.60 -9.42
N SER A 79 -7.65 7.93 -8.29
CA SER A 79 -6.39 7.33 -7.81
C SER A 79 -6.71 6.40 -6.64
N TYR A 80 -5.85 5.44 -6.34
CA TYR A 80 -6.07 4.55 -5.20
C TYR A 80 -4.78 4.24 -4.44
N VAL A 81 -4.90 3.98 -3.14
CA VAL A 81 -3.82 3.44 -2.30
C VAL A 81 -4.25 2.07 -1.80
N SER A 82 -3.40 1.06 -2.00
CA SER A 82 -3.58 -0.27 -1.40
C SER A 82 -2.50 -0.48 -0.34
N VAL A 83 -2.93 -0.77 0.89
CA VAL A 83 -2.05 -1.11 2.00
C VAL A 83 -2.21 -2.59 2.32
N GLN A 84 -1.10 -3.31 2.34
CA GLN A 84 -1.00 -4.73 2.67
C GLN A 84 -0.17 -4.88 3.94
N VAL A 85 -0.69 -5.63 4.91
CA VAL A 85 0.03 -6.00 6.14
C VAL A 85 -0.10 -7.50 6.42
N ASP A 86 0.86 -8.07 7.13
CA ASP A 86 0.78 -9.45 7.65
C ASP A 86 -0.47 -9.63 8.54
N SER A 87 -1.11 -10.80 8.61
CA SER A 87 -2.10 -11.08 9.69
C SER A 87 -1.40 -11.36 11.02
N ILE A 88 -2.15 -11.35 12.13
CA ILE A 88 -1.62 -11.83 13.42
C ILE A 88 -1.22 -13.31 13.34
N GLN A 89 -1.91 -14.10 12.51
CA GLN A 89 -1.68 -15.53 12.33
C GLN A 89 -0.53 -15.86 11.37
N LEU A 90 -0.10 -14.90 10.55
CA LEU A 90 0.97 -15.12 9.58
C LEU A 90 2.32 -15.00 10.28
N ASN A 91 2.98 -16.13 10.52
CA ASN A 91 4.35 -16.17 11.01
C ASN A 91 5.24 -16.93 10.01
N ARG A 92 6.10 -16.21 9.29
CA ARG A 92 7.06 -16.81 8.36
C ARG A 92 8.38 -17.08 9.06
N GLU A 93 8.59 -18.34 9.46
CA GLU A 93 9.80 -18.80 10.17
C GLU A 93 11.09 -18.40 9.44
N TYR A 94 11.12 -18.57 8.11
CA TYR A 94 12.27 -18.26 7.25
C TYR A 94 12.24 -16.85 6.64
N GLY A 95 11.41 -15.95 7.16
CA GLY A 95 11.26 -14.60 6.62
C GLY A 95 10.52 -14.52 5.28
N TYR A 96 10.72 -13.42 4.56
CA TYR A 96 10.05 -13.14 3.29
C TYR A 96 10.99 -13.44 2.11
N PHE A 97 10.40 -13.87 0.98
CA PHE A 97 11.13 -13.99 -0.28
C PHE A 97 11.50 -12.60 -0.79
N LYS A 98 12.66 -12.49 -1.47
CA LYS A 98 13.03 -11.26 -2.18
C LYS A 98 11.93 -10.85 -3.17
N ASP A 99 11.73 -9.55 -3.32
CA ASP A 99 10.78 -9.01 -4.29
C ASP A 99 11.41 -8.98 -5.68
N LYS A 100 10.75 -9.60 -6.66
CA LYS A 100 11.26 -9.64 -8.04
C LYS A 100 11.19 -8.26 -8.72
N ASP A 101 10.24 -7.41 -8.35
CA ASP A 101 10.07 -6.08 -8.93
C ASP A 101 11.23 -5.14 -8.54
N LEU A 102 11.85 -5.35 -7.38
CA LEU A 102 13.05 -4.62 -6.96
C LEU A 102 14.33 -5.05 -7.70
N GLU A 103 14.27 -6.09 -8.53
CA GLU A 103 15.40 -6.55 -9.36
C GLU A 103 15.21 -6.25 -10.86
N ARG A 104 14.07 -5.66 -11.23
CA ARG A 104 13.74 -5.37 -12.62
C ARG A 104 14.42 -4.09 -13.11
N SER A 105 15.03 -4.16 -14.30
CA SER A 105 15.69 -3.03 -14.96
C SER A 105 14.77 -2.27 -15.93
N ASP A 106 13.60 -2.82 -16.22
CA ASP A 106 12.60 -2.31 -17.15
C ASP A 106 11.48 -1.50 -16.47
N MET A 107 11.67 -1.16 -15.19
CA MET A 107 10.82 -0.26 -14.42
C MET A 107 11.13 1.20 -14.74
N LEU A 108 10.19 2.12 -14.46
CA LEU A 108 10.45 3.56 -14.55
C LEU A 108 11.58 3.97 -13.62
N ARG A 109 11.53 3.52 -12.35
CA ARG A 109 12.59 3.70 -11.35
C ARG A 109 12.56 2.56 -10.33
N VAL A 110 13.73 2.19 -9.80
CA VAL A 110 13.87 1.24 -8.69
C VAL A 110 14.85 1.80 -7.66
N PHE A 111 14.43 1.80 -6.40
CA PHE A 111 15.21 2.23 -5.24
C PHE A 111 15.32 1.04 -4.29
N LYS A 112 16.43 0.31 -4.39
CA LYS A 112 16.68 -0.91 -3.62
C LYS A 112 17.72 -0.63 -2.53
N HIS A 113 17.29 -0.60 -1.27
CA HIS A 113 18.21 -0.55 -0.13
C HIS A 113 18.61 -1.96 0.32
N LYS A 114 17.65 -2.88 0.39
CA LYS A 114 17.86 -4.28 0.78
C LYS A 114 16.83 -5.22 0.18
N ASN A 115 17.28 -6.31 -0.46
CA ASN A 115 16.39 -7.29 -1.09
C ASN A 115 16.98 -8.71 -1.04
N VAL A 116 17.34 -9.17 0.16
CA VAL A 116 17.94 -10.49 0.38
C VAL A 116 16.89 -11.43 0.97
N GLN A 117 16.77 -12.63 0.41
CA GLN A 117 15.79 -13.63 0.86
C GLN A 117 16.02 -14.00 2.33
N GLY A 118 14.93 -14.02 3.11
CA GLY A 118 14.94 -14.33 4.53
C GLY A 118 15.38 -13.18 5.44
N GLU A 119 15.90 -12.11 4.86
CA GLU A 119 16.27 -10.89 5.58
C GLU A 119 15.16 -9.82 5.48
N PRO A 120 15.23 -8.77 6.33
CA PRO A 120 14.43 -7.57 6.13
C PRO A 120 14.60 -7.01 4.71
N LEU A 121 13.48 -6.72 4.05
CA LEU A 121 13.42 -6.10 2.73
C LEU A 121 13.12 -4.62 2.92
N ASP A 122 13.80 -3.78 2.13
CA ASP A 122 13.68 -2.33 2.15
C ASP A 122 13.89 -1.81 0.72
N GLY A 123 12.80 -1.31 0.13
CA GLY A 123 12.88 -0.65 -1.16
C GLY A 123 11.53 -0.21 -1.70
N TRP A 124 11.57 0.49 -2.82
CA TRP A 124 10.40 0.93 -3.55
C TRP A 124 10.71 1.12 -5.03
N PHE A 125 9.66 1.19 -5.85
CA PHE A 125 9.79 1.36 -7.29
C PHE A 125 8.62 2.15 -7.88
N ILE A 126 8.83 2.68 -9.09
CA ILE A 126 7.82 3.31 -9.93
C ILE A 126 7.68 2.49 -11.22
N ASN A 127 6.46 2.22 -11.65
CA ASN A 127 6.16 1.51 -12.88
C ASN A 127 4.86 2.01 -13.52
N ASN A 128 4.69 1.81 -14.82
CA ASN A 128 3.37 1.90 -15.43
C ASN A 128 2.54 0.66 -15.05
N PHE A 129 1.24 0.84 -14.91
CA PHE A 129 0.33 -0.15 -14.37
C PHE A 129 -0.97 -0.13 -15.16
N ILE A 130 -1.32 -1.27 -15.74
CA ILE A 130 -2.59 -1.46 -16.45
C ILE A 130 -3.59 -2.05 -15.44
N PRO A 131 -4.51 -1.25 -14.88
CA PRO A 131 -5.42 -1.72 -13.85
C PRO A 131 -6.38 -2.78 -14.38
N THR A 132 -6.62 -3.81 -13.57
CA THR A 132 -7.70 -4.77 -13.80
C THR A 132 -8.62 -4.78 -12.58
N PHE A 133 -9.75 -4.07 -12.68
CA PHE A 133 -10.77 -4.00 -11.63
C PHE A 133 -11.93 -4.98 -11.84
N THR A 134 -11.82 -5.90 -12.79
CA THR A 134 -12.82 -6.96 -12.99
C THR A 134 -12.50 -8.12 -12.05
N ALA A 135 -13.26 -8.26 -10.97
CA ALA A 135 -13.14 -9.41 -10.08
C ALA A 135 -13.61 -10.69 -10.79
N LYS A 136 -12.90 -11.80 -10.57
CA LYS A 136 -13.32 -13.15 -10.97
C LYS A 136 -14.08 -13.80 -9.81
N ASP A 137 -14.80 -14.88 -10.08
CA ASP A 137 -15.48 -15.65 -9.03
C ASP A 137 -14.52 -16.17 -7.96
N SER A 138 -13.28 -16.49 -8.33
CA SER A 138 -12.21 -16.91 -7.43
C SER A 138 -11.44 -15.77 -6.75
N SER A 139 -11.76 -14.50 -7.06
CA SER A 139 -11.10 -13.36 -6.42
C SER A 139 -11.45 -13.29 -4.93
N PRO A 140 -10.49 -12.88 -4.06
CA PRO A 140 -10.77 -12.54 -2.67
C PRO A 140 -11.91 -11.52 -2.54
N GLN A 141 -12.64 -11.58 -1.43
CA GLN A 141 -13.83 -10.75 -1.22
C GLN A 141 -13.51 -9.25 -1.31
N TYR A 142 -12.38 -8.79 -0.74
CA TYR A 142 -12.00 -7.39 -0.80
C TYR A 142 -11.81 -6.87 -2.25
N ILE A 143 -11.37 -7.72 -3.19
CA ILE A 143 -11.25 -7.36 -4.61
C ILE A 143 -12.65 -7.23 -5.23
N LYS A 144 -13.57 -8.14 -4.89
CA LYS A 144 -14.98 -8.07 -5.34
C LYS A 144 -15.66 -6.82 -4.81
N ASP A 145 -15.40 -6.45 -3.56
CA ASP A 145 -15.96 -5.26 -2.93
C ASP A 145 -15.42 -3.98 -3.59
N ALA A 146 -14.11 -3.91 -3.83
CA ALA A 146 -13.50 -2.80 -4.57
C ALA A 146 -14.08 -2.68 -5.98
N SER A 147 -14.16 -3.79 -6.72
CA SER A 147 -14.76 -3.85 -8.06
C SER A 147 -16.22 -3.34 -8.05
N SER A 148 -17.00 -3.79 -7.07
CA SER A 148 -18.40 -3.38 -6.89
C SER A 148 -18.54 -1.90 -6.54
N TYR A 149 -17.63 -1.35 -5.73
CA TYR A 149 -17.58 0.08 -5.43
C TYR A 149 -17.34 0.90 -6.70
N ILE A 150 -16.28 0.55 -7.47
CA ILE A 150 -15.95 1.23 -8.74
C ILE A 150 -17.16 1.24 -9.68
N ALA A 151 -17.82 0.09 -9.85
CA ALA A 151 -18.97 -0.05 -10.73
C ALA A 151 -20.19 0.75 -10.25
N SER A 152 -20.55 0.65 -8.96
CA SER A 152 -21.72 1.35 -8.40
C SER A 152 -21.57 2.88 -8.43
N HIS A 153 -20.34 3.39 -8.25
CA HIS A 153 -20.03 4.82 -8.32
C HIS A 153 -19.77 5.32 -9.75
N LYS A 154 -19.81 4.40 -10.74
CA LYS A 154 -19.58 4.69 -12.16
C LYS A 154 -18.22 5.35 -12.40
N LEU A 155 -17.21 4.90 -11.65
CA LEU A 155 -15.85 5.42 -11.78
C LEU A 155 -15.19 4.88 -13.04
N ILE A 156 -14.43 5.73 -13.71
CA ILE A 156 -13.72 5.43 -14.95
C ILE A 156 -12.35 4.88 -14.59
N ILE A 157 -12.11 3.65 -15.04
CA ILE A 157 -10.81 2.99 -14.92
C ILE A 157 -9.96 3.47 -16.11
N SER A 158 -8.90 4.23 -15.84
CA SER A 158 -7.95 4.62 -16.89
C SER A 158 -7.21 3.41 -17.44
N ASP A 159 -6.92 3.44 -18.73
CA ASP A 159 -6.18 2.36 -19.41
C ASP A 159 -4.73 2.25 -18.93
N ASP A 160 -4.16 3.34 -18.40
CA ASP A 160 -2.81 3.38 -17.87
C ASP A 160 -2.73 4.24 -16.61
N MET A 161 -2.01 3.74 -15.61
CA MET A 161 -1.81 4.40 -14.32
C MET A 161 -0.35 4.29 -13.90
N ILE A 162 0.10 5.16 -12.99
CA ILE A 162 1.45 5.09 -12.42
C ILE A 162 1.40 4.46 -11.04
N LEU A 163 2.02 3.29 -10.91
CA LEU A 163 2.18 2.58 -9.64
C LEU A 163 3.50 2.99 -8.99
N VAL A 164 3.42 3.45 -7.74
CA VAL A 164 4.55 3.54 -6.81
C VAL A 164 4.34 2.54 -5.67
N SER A 165 5.22 1.54 -5.54
CA SER A 165 5.09 0.48 -4.54
C SER A 165 6.25 0.54 -3.56
N HIS A 166 5.96 0.73 -2.27
CA HIS A 166 6.92 0.62 -1.18
C HIS A 166 6.78 -0.73 -0.48
N LEU A 167 7.90 -1.35 -0.13
CA LEU A 167 7.95 -2.60 0.62
C LEU A 167 8.93 -2.47 1.79
N LEU A 168 8.43 -2.78 2.98
CA LEU A 168 9.23 -2.95 4.18
C LEU A 168 8.88 -4.28 4.84
N THR A 169 9.89 -5.05 5.21
CA THR A 169 9.74 -6.20 6.11
C THR A 169 10.71 -6.08 7.27
N GLY A 170 10.40 -6.73 8.39
CA GLY A 170 11.25 -6.65 9.57
C GLY A 170 10.90 -7.68 10.63
N SER A 171 11.70 -7.69 11.69
CA SER A 171 11.47 -8.52 12.86
C SER A 171 10.70 -7.72 13.93
N HIS A 172 9.78 -8.39 14.61
CA HIS A 172 9.14 -7.97 15.85
C HIS A 172 9.41 -9.05 16.90
N PRO A 173 9.43 -8.74 18.20
CA PRO A 173 9.68 -9.74 19.25
C PRO A 173 8.84 -11.02 19.13
N TYR A 174 7.64 -10.90 18.54
CA TYR A 174 6.68 -12.00 18.45
C TYR A 174 6.44 -12.55 17.03
N LYS A 175 6.89 -11.87 15.96
CA LYS A 175 6.69 -12.31 14.55
C LYS A 175 7.48 -11.51 13.52
N LYS A 176 7.48 -11.96 12.26
CA LYS A 176 7.94 -11.16 11.13
C LYS A 176 6.83 -10.22 10.63
N ARG A 177 7.15 -8.94 10.45
CA ARG A 177 6.22 -7.88 9.99
C ARG A 177 6.42 -7.60 8.50
N LEU A 178 5.33 -7.29 7.81
CA LEU A 178 5.34 -6.80 6.43
C LEU A 178 4.44 -5.57 6.33
N LEU A 179 4.92 -4.59 5.58
CA LEU A 179 4.12 -3.48 5.07
C LEU A 179 4.42 -3.32 3.58
N ARG A 180 3.39 -3.37 2.76
CA ARG A 180 3.46 -2.88 1.39
C ARG A 180 2.41 -1.80 1.19
N ALA A 181 2.84 -0.62 0.74
CA ALA A 181 1.96 0.48 0.36
C ALA A 181 2.11 0.73 -1.13
N ARG A 182 1.02 0.60 -1.87
CA ARG A 182 0.95 0.85 -3.32
C ARG A 182 0.11 2.09 -3.56
N TYR A 183 0.71 3.12 -4.14
CA TYR A 183 0.05 4.33 -4.58
C TYR A 183 -0.12 4.24 -6.08
N VAL A 184 -1.36 4.33 -6.57
CA VAL A 184 -1.66 4.23 -7.98
C VAL A 184 -2.30 5.53 -8.41
N TYR A 185 -1.52 6.31 -9.15
CA TYR A 185 -1.87 7.63 -9.63
C TYR A 185 -2.50 7.54 -11.01
N ASN A 186 -3.57 8.30 -11.20
CA ASN A 186 -4.15 8.51 -12.50
C ASN A 186 -3.49 9.71 -13.21
N PRO A 187 -2.78 9.52 -14.33
CA PRO A 187 -2.18 10.64 -15.05
C PRO A 187 -3.20 11.65 -15.56
N GLU A 188 -4.42 11.23 -15.89
CA GLU A 188 -5.48 12.14 -16.36
C GLU A 188 -5.87 13.15 -15.27
N ALA A 189 -5.80 12.74 -13.99
CA ALA A 189 -6.02 13.65 -12.86
C ALA A 189 -4.90 14.70 -12.71
N ALA A 190 -3.72 14.42 -13.27
CA ALA A 190 -2.60 15.36 -13.37
C ALA A 190 -2.62 16.17 -14.69
N GLY A 191 -3.68 16.05 -15.50
CA GLY A 191 -3.86 16.82 -16.73
C GLY A 191 -3.26 16.19 -17.99
N PHE A 192 -2.77 14.95 -17.91
CA PHE A 192 -2.33 14.22 -19.11
C PHE A 192 -3.53 13.72 -19.91
N SER A 193 -3.40 13.66 -21.24
CA SER A 193 -4.42 13.04 -22.09
C SER A 193 -4.57 11.56 -21.76
N PRO A 194 -5.80 11.00 -21.82
CA PRO A 194 -6.01 9.57 -21.69
C PRO A 194 -5.15 8.80 -22.68
N SER A 195 -4.39 7.82 -22.19
CA SER A 195 -3.61 6.96 -23.07
C SER A 195 -4.55 6.05 -23.89
N PRO A 196 -4.24 5.78 -25.16
CA PRO A 196 -4.96 4.75 -25.89
C PRO A 196 -4.79 3.40 -25.17
N LYS A 197 -5.83 2.56 -25.25
CA LYS A 197 -5.81 1.21 -24.67
C LYS A 197 -4.51 0.49 -25.02
N SER A 198 -3.73 0.17 -23.99
CA SER A 198 -2.38 -0.35 -24.14
C SER A 198 -2.16 -1.56 -23.22
N SER A 199 -1.11 -2.30 -23.52
CA SER A 199 -0.52 -3.29 -22.62
C SER A 199 0.67 -2.65 -21.90
N TRP A 200 1.17 -3.33 -20.86
CA TRP A 200 2.32 -2.82 -20.11
C TRP A 200 3.52 -2.45 -21.02
N SER A 201 3.81 -3.26 -22.05
CA SER A 201 4.94 -3.06 -22.95
C SER A 201 4.66 -2.08 -24.10
N THR A 202 3.40 -1.74 -24.36
CA THR A 202 3.00 -0.78 -25.42
C THR A 202 2.54 0.57 -24.89
N SER A 203 2.42 0.70 -23.57
CA SER A 203 2.16 1.94 -22.85
C SER A 203 3.18 3.04 -23.19
N GLU A 204 2.70 4.28 -23.27
CA GLU A 204 3.55 5.47 -23.41
C GLU A 204 4.29 5.81 -22.13
N TRP A 205 3.80 5.33 -20.99
CA TRP A 205 4.43 5.43 -19.67
C TRP A 205 5.45 4.33 -19.41
N ASN A 206 5.69 3.42 -20.37
CA ASN A 206 6.74 2.43 -20.26
C ASN A 206 8.14 3.07 -20.21
N ALA A 207 9.08 2.45 -19.50
CA ALA A 207 10.45 2.94 -19.28
C ALA A 207 11.20 3.31 -20.58
N VAL A 208 10.91 2.65 -21.70
CA VAL A 208 11.57 2.90 -22.99
C VAL A 208 10.97 4.11 -23.73
N ARG A 209 9.75 4.53 -23.41
CA ARG A 209 9.01 5.56 -24.16
C ARG A 209 8.80 6.86 -23.41
N PHE A 210 8.62 6.82 -22.08
CA PHE A 210 8.25 8.02 -21.32
C PHE A 210 9.31 9.14 -21.42
N ASN A 211 10.58 8.77 -21.68
CA ASN A 211 11.71 9.68 -21.76
C ASN A 211 11.71 10.60 -23.00
N THR A 212 10.82 10.37 -23.97
CA THR A 212 10.68 11.23 -25.15
C THR A 212 9.75 12.42 -24.92
N ASP A 213 9.01 12.43 -23.81
CA ASP A 213 8.06 13.47 -23.42
C ASP A 213 8.54 14.17 -22.13
N SER A 214 8.92 15.45 -22.24
CA SER A 214 9.48 16.21 -21.12
C SER A 214 8.48 16.41 -19.97
N GLN A 215 7.18 16.46 -20.24
CA GLN A 215 6.16 16.60 -19.21
C GLN A 215 6.01 15.31 -18.42
N LYS A 216 6.02 14.15 -19.10
CA LYS A 216 6.00 12.84 -18.43
C LYS A 216 7.26 12.63 -17.59
N VAL A 217 8.43 13.01 -18.10
CA VAL A 217 9.68 12.96 -17.33
C VAL A 217 9.60 13.82 -16.07
N ALA A 218 9.12 15.05 -16.18
CA ALA A 218 8.94 15.94 -15.03
C ALA A 218 7.99 15.34 -13.99
N TYR A 219 6.86 14.78 -14.42
CA TYR A 219 5.90 14.13 -13.55
C TYR A 219 6.48 12.91 -12.81
N ILE A 220 7.24 12.05 -13.49
CA ILE A 220 7.93 10.93 -12.84
C ILE A 220 8.98 11.42 -11.84
N ASN A 221 9.71 12.49 -12.14
CA ASN A 221 10.69 13.06 -11.21
C ASN A 221 10.02 13.67 -9.97
N GLU A 222 8.88 14.34 -10.12
CA GLU A 222 8.07 14.81 -8.98
C GLU A 222 7.64 13.64 -8.09
N LEU A 223 7.17 12.54 -8.69
CA LEU A 223 6.85 11.33 -7.94
C LEU A 223 8.09 10.75 -7.24
N VAL A 224 9.27 10.80 -7.86
CA VAL A 224 10.52 10.34 -7.21
C VAL A 224 10.82 11.16 -5.96
N GLU A 225 10.81 12.48 -6.05
CA GLU A 225 11.10 13.38 -4.92
C GLU A 225 10.09 13.15 -3.78
N LYS A 226 8.79 13.17 -4.13
CA LYS A 226 7.71 12.94 -3.18
C LYS A 226 7.82 11.58 -2.50
N HIS A 227 8.05 10.52 -3.26
CA HIS A 227 8.07 9.16 -2.72
C HIS A 227 9.36 8.81 -1.98
N THR A 228 10.45 9.53 -2.23
CA THR A 228 11.63 9.47 -1.37
C THR A 228 11.27 9.90 0.06
N SER A 229 10.57 11.04 0.21
CA SER A 229 10.11 11.49 1.53
C SER A 229 9.07 10.55 2.15
N ILE A 230 8.08 10.09 1.37
CA ILE A 230 7.07 9.14 1.85
C ILE A 230 7.72 7.84 2.32
N HIS A 231 8.74 7.34 1.62
CA HIS A 231 9.39 6.09 2.02
C HIS A 231 10.06 6.19 3.38
N GLU A 232 10.77 7.29 3.66
CA GLU A 232 11.37 7.54 4.97
C GLU A 232 10.31 7.67 6.08
N GLN A 233 9.18 8.30 5.79
CA GLN A 233 8.06 8.39 6.73
C GLN A 233 7.43 7.01 7.03
N ILE A 234 7.21 6.19 5.99
CA ILE A 234 6.75 4.81 6.14
C ILE A 234 7.74 4.01 6.99
N LYS A 235 9.05 4.16 6.74
CA LYS A 235 10.12 3.48 7.48
C LYS A 235 10.13 3.87 8.96
N ALA A 236 10.04 5.17 9.25
CA ALA A 236 9.92 5.67 10.61
C ALA A 236 8.66 5.15 11.31
N GLY A 237 7.52 5.10 10.61
CA GLY A 237 6.27 4.54 11.12
C GLY A 237 6.30 3.02 11.31
N PHE A 238 7.13 2.29 10.55
CA PHE A 238 7.25 0.84 10.64
C PHE A 238 8.03 0.39 11.89
N HIS A 239 9.04 1.17 12.30
CA HIS A 239 9.95 0.85 13.41
C HIS A 239 9.52 1.39 14.78
N ARG A 240 8.33 1.99 14.92
CA ARG A 240 7.84 2.38 16.25
C ARG A 240 7.66 1.13 17.12
N GLU A 241 8.33 1.15 18.28
CA GLU A 241 8.23 0.14 19.35
C GLU A 241 6.91 0.25 20.12
#